data_AF-A0A946TDG5-F1
#
_entry.id   AF-A0A946TDG5-F1
#
_cell.length_a   1.000
_cell.length_b   1.000
_cell.length_c   1.000
_cell.angle_alpha   90.00
_cell.angle_beta   90.00
_cell.angle_gamma   90.00
#
_symmetry.space_group_name_H-M   'P 1'
#
loop_
_entity.id
_entity.type
_entity.pdbx_description
1 polymer ?
#
loop_
_entity_poly.entity_id
_entity_poly.type
_entity_poly.pdbx_seq_one_letter_code
_entity_poly.pdbx_strand_id
1 'polypeptide(L)'
;MTMRILYFIALMFSLPVFAEVYKVVDNNGNITYTDQPQPDAKLVPLALPPVNKMPRVQPEPIGKPEPIGKPEPAANPDAEGTQEAQQTPAFAGYTQAYILSPAHDQIIPNQQRNVIIQLGLQPQLQPGHRVQFLSNGQPLGAPIGATAYQLEDLERGSYQIGAQIRSAEGKILLSLKPISIHVQRHFRR
;
A
#
# COMPACT_ATOMS: atom_id res chain seq x y z
N MET A 1 -37.07 -35.82 34.14
CA MET A 1 -36.18 -34.74 34.64
C MET A 1 -34.73 -34.87 34.15
N THR A 2 -34.39 -35.90 33.38
CA THR A 2 -33.04 -36.18 32.86
C THR A 2 -32.72 -35.52 31.51
N MET A 3 -33.70 -35.34 30.60
CA MET A 3 -33.44 -34.69 29.30
C MET A 3 -33.20 -33.18 29.37
N ARG A 4 -33.77 -32.46 30.35
CA ARG A 4 -33.53 -31.01 30.54
C ARG A 4 -32.11 -30.72 31.06
N ILE A 5 -31.53 -31.64 31.82
CA ILE A 5 -30.16 -31.56 32.33
C ILE A 5 -29.15 -31.72 31.18
N LEU A 6 -29.48 -32.55 30.19
CA LEU A 6 -28.62 -32.76 29.02
C LEU A 6 -28.49 -31.50 28.15
N TYR A 7 -29.57 -30.73 27.97
CA TYR A 7 -29.53 -29.46 27.25
C TYR A 7 -28.75 -28.36 27.99
N PHE A 8 -28.77 -28.36 29.33
CA PHE A 8 -28.00 -27.40 30.14
C PHE A 8 -26.49 -27.66 30.09
N ILE A 9 -26.07 -28.94 30.00
CA ILE A 9 -24.66 -29.31 29.85
C ILE A 9 -24.13 -28.95 28.45
N ALA A 10 -24.95 -29.10 27.41
CA ALA A 10 -24.56 -28.72 26.04
C ALA A 10 -24.37 -27.19 25.87
N LEU A 11 -25.12 -26.37 26.61
CA LEU A 11 -25.01 -24.91 26.57
C LEU A 11 -23.74 -24.38 27.27
N MET A 12 -23.18 -25.13 28.23
CA MET A 12 -21.97 -24.75 28.97
C MET A 12 -20.65 -24.93 28.18
N PHE A 13 -20.70 -25.45 26.95
CA PHE A 13 -19.51 -25.67 26.11
C PHE A 13 -19.27 -24.62 25.02
N SER A 14 -20.02 -23.50 25.01
CA SER A 14 -19.75 -22.40 24.08
C SER A 14 -18.67 -21.48 24.64
N LEU A 15 -17.39 -21.80 24.37
CA LEU A 15 -16.27 -20.90 24.64
C LEU A 15 -16.18 -19.85 23.51
N PRO A 16 -16.06 -18.55 23.82
CA PRO A 16 -15.73 -17.55 22.82
C PRO A 16 -14.28 -17.73 22.39
N VAL A 17 -14.05 -17.95 21.09
CA VAL A 17 -12.71 -17.87 20.50
C VAL A 17 -12.35 -16.40 20.33
N PHE A 18 -11.39 -15.93 21.13
CA PHE A 18 -10.71 -14.66 20.90
C PHE A 18 -9.57 -14.89 19.90
N ALA A 19 -9.67 -14.31 18.71
CA ALA A 19 -8.59 -14.32 17.72
C ALA A 19 -7.68 -13.12 17.96
N GLU A 20 -6.55 -13.34 18.62
CA GLU A 20 -5.49 -12.35 18.73
C GLU A 20 -4.53 -12.50 17.54
N VAL A 21 -4.37 -11.44 16.75
CA VAL A 21 -3.48 -11.41 15.58
C VAL A 21 -2.09 -10.98 16.04
N TYR A 22 -1.10 -11.86 15.92
CA TYR A 22 0.28 -11.55 16.31
C TYR A 22 1.11 -11.11 15.10
N LYS A 23 1.82 -9.99 15.26
CA LYS A 23 2.79 -9.47 14.29
C LYS A 23 4.19 -9.91 14.69
N VAL A 24 4.80 -10.79 13.90
CA VAL A 24 6.21 -11.17 14.08
C VAL A 24 7.06 -10.40 13.08
N VAL A 25 8.13 -9.77 13.59
CA VAL A 25 9.13 -9.09 12.77
C VAL A 25 10.39 -9.96 12.77
N ASP A 26 10.80 -10.46 11.62
CA ASP A 26 12.05 -11.21 11.50
C ASP A 26 13.28 -10.28 11.54
N ASN A 27 14.47 -10.86 11.69
CA ASN A 27 15.74 -10.10 11.74
C ASN A 27 16.07 -9.36 10.42
N ASN A 28 15.26 -9.57 9.37
CA ASN A 28 15.40 -8.95 8.05
C ASN A 28 14.33 -7.87 7.81
N GLY A 29 13.47 -7.57 8.80
CA GLY A 29 12.43 -6.55 8.71
C GLY A 29 11.17 -6.97 7.97
N ASN A 30 10.98 -8.26 7.66
CA ASN A 30 9.72 -8.75 7.09
C ASN A 30 8.68 -8.91 8.20
N ILE A 31 7.45 -8.55 7.87
CA ILE A 31 6.28 -8.69 8.75
C ILE A 31 5.47 -9.92 8.35
N THR A 32 5.41 -10.91 9.23
CA THR A 32 4.56 -12.09 9.06
C THR A 32 3.48 -12.06 10.14
N TYR A 33 2.22 -12.05 9.71
CA TYR A 33 1.08 -12.19 10.60
C TYR A 33 0.79 -13.68 10.78
N THR A 34 0.77 -14.15 12.03
CA THR A 34 0.54 -15.56 12.36
C THR A 34 -0.49 -15.66 13.48
N ASP A 35 -1.40 -16.62 13.35
CA ASP A 35 -2.43 -16.93 14.34
C ASP A 35 -1.96 -17.99 15.37
N GLN A 36 -0.67 -18.35 15.36
CA GLN A 36 -0.08 -19.31 16.31
C GLN A 36 1.08 -18.69 17.11
N PRO A 37 1.08 -18.81 18.45
CA PRO A 37 2.13 -18.24 19.30
C PRO A 37 3.43 -19.04 19.19
N GLN A 38 4.55 -18.36 18.95
CA GLN A 38 5.90 -18.93 19.06
C GLN A 38 6.58 -18.52 20.39
N PRO A 39 7.41 -19.39 21.01
CA PRO A 39 7.80 -19.25 22.41
C PRO A 39 8.79 -18.12 22.77
N ASP A 40 9.46 -17.49 21.79
CA ASP A 40 10.62 -16.60 22.04
C ASP A 40 10.43 -15.16 21.52
N ALA A 41 9.21 -14.62 21.57
CA ALA A 41 8.96 -13.23 21.24
C ALA A 41 9.32 -12.30 22.42
N LYS A 42 10.43 -11.57 22.31
CA LYS A 42 10.71 -10.43 23.19
C LYS A 42 9.69 -9.32 22.93
N LEU A 43 8.79 -9.12 23.90
CA LEU A 43 7.84 -8.02 23.93
C LEU A 43 8.60 -6.70 24.12
N VAL A 44 8.72 -5.90 23.06
CA VAL A 44 9.13 -4.50 23.16
C VAL A 44 7.86 -3.65 23.14
N PRO A 45 7.48 -2.97 24.23
CA PRO A 45 6.32 -2.09 24.25
C PRO A 45 6.60 -0.88 23.34
N LEU A 46 5.93 -0.83 22.19
CA LEU A 46 6.04 0.29 21.26
C LEU A 46 5.16 1.43 21.78
N ALA A 47 5.78 2.43 22.41
CA ALA A 47 5.13 3.69 22.72
C ALA A 47 4.75 4.39 21.42
N LEU A 48 3.45 4.60 21.20
CA LEU A 48 2.93 5.29 20.03
C LEU A 48 3.35 6.77 20.08
N PRO A 49 3.91 7.35 19.00
CA PRO A 49 4.12 8.80 18.93
C PRO A 49 2.78 9.55 18.87
N PRO A 50 2.71 10.77 19.41
CA PRO A 50 1.45 11.52 19.52
C PRO A 50 0.84 11.84 18.15
N VAL A 51 -0.49 11.72 18.10
CA VAL A 51 -1.34 12.05 16.95
C VAL A 51 -1.21 13.54 16.60
N ASN A 52 -0.71 13.82 15.41
CA ASN A 52 -0.74 15.17 14.82
C ASN A 52 -2.21 15.56 14.53
N LYS A 53 -2.73 16.53 15.31
CA LYS A 53 -4.02 17.18 15.03
C LYS A 53 -3.78 18.33 14.06
N MET A 54 -4.24 18.19 12.82
CA MET A 54 -4.27 19.30 11.87
C MET A 54 -5.39 20.28 12.25
N PRO A 55 -5.16 21.60 12.29
CA PRO A 55 -6.21 22.60 12.43
C PRO A 55 -7.23 22.52 11.29
N ARG A 56 -8.51 22.59 11.64
CA ARG A 56 -9.65 22.60 10.72
C ARG A 56 -9.61 23.89 9.89
N VAL A 57 -9.36 23.79 8.59
CA VAL A 57 -9.57 24.90 7.66
C VAL A 57 -11.07 25.11 7.51
N GLN A 58 -11.58 26.24 8.02
CA GLN A 58 -12.95 26.70 7.82
C GLN A 58 -13.01 27.29 6.39
N PRO A 59 -13.86 26.79 5.48
CA PRO A 59 -13.99 27.40 4.16
C PRO A 59 -14.72 28.75 4.30
N GLU A 60 -14.09 29.83 3.82
CA GLU A 60 -14.76 31.13 3.68
C GLU A 60 -15.85 31.08 2.59
N PRO A 61 -16.93 31.88 2.69
CA PRO A 61 -18.05 31.81 1.77
C PRO A 61 -17.69 32.40 0.40
N ILE A 62 -18.02 31.66 -0.66
CA ILE A 62 -17.86 32.06 -2.05
C ILE A 62 -18.76 33.27 -2.35
N GLY A 63 -18.15 34.46 -2.41
CA GLY A 63 -18.77 35.68 -2.91
C GLY A 63 -18.61 35.81 -4.43
N LYS A 64 -19.74 36.03 -5.12
CA LYS A 64 -20.01 36.51 -6.50
C LYS A 64 -18.85 36.71 -7.52
N PRO A 65 -19.06 36.32 -8.80
CA PRO A 65 -18.09 36.52 -9.87
C PRO A 65 -18.21 37.91 -10.52
N GLU A 66 -17.08 38.60 -10.72
CA GLU A 66 -16.95 39.76 -11.61
C GLU A 66 -15.73 39.62 -12.55
N PRO A 67 -15.76 40.25 -13.75
CA PRO A 67 -15.11 39.74 -14.95
C PRO A 67 -13.73 40.34 -15.29
N ILE A 68 -13.08 39.61 -16.20
CA ILE A 68 -11.72 39.70 -16.74
C ILE A 68 -11.37 41.09 -17.32
N GLY A 69 -10.25 41.69 -16.88
CA GLY A 69 -9.63 42.88 -17.46
C GLY A 69 -8.12 42.96 -17.15
N LYS A 70 -7.30 43.16 -18.19
CA LYS A 70 -5.82 42.99 -18.30
C LYS A 70 -5.03 44.25 -17.79
N PRO A 71 -3.68 44.32 -17.93
CA PRO A 71 -2.58 43.94 -17.01
C PRO A 71 -1.81 45.16 -16.41
N GLU A 72 -0.67 44.89 -15.76
CA GLU A 72 0.52 45.76 -15.49
C GLU A 72 0.80 46.23 -14.04
N PRO A 73 2.08 46.50 -13.68
CA PRO A 73 2.75 45.85 -12.55
C PRO A 73 3.33 46.86 -11.53
N ALA A 74 3.74 46.38 -10.35
CA ALA A 74 4.99 46.75 -9.66
C ALA A 74 4.94 46.43 -8.15
N ALA A 75 6.15 46.13 -7.66
CA ALA A 75 6.65 46.40 -6.31
C ALA A 75 6.25 45.43 -5.17
N ASN A 76 7.11 44.42 -5.00
CA ASN A 76 7.61 43.91 -3.70
C ASN A 76 8.08 45.07 -2.79
N PRO A 77 8.20 44.95 -1.44
CA PRO A 77 8.84 43.81 -0.76
C PRO A 77 8.31 43.47 0.66
N ASP A 78 8.91 42.44 1.26
CA ASP A 78 8.93 42.15 2.70
C ASP A 78 7.72 41.42 3.33
N ALA A 79 7.71 40.10 3.14
CA ALA A 79 7.27 39.18 4.19
C ALA A 79 8.17 37.95 4.14
N GLU A 80 9.23 38.00 4.95
CA GLU A 80 10.07 36.87 5.33
C GLU A 80 9.20 35.78 5.98
N GLY A 81 8.66 34.90 5.15
CA GLY A 81 8.26 33.56 5.55
C GLY A 81 9.41 32.64 5.24
N THR A 82 10.21 32.32 6.25
CA THR A 82 11.28 31.33 6.22
C THR A 82 10.79 30.08 5.48
N GLN A 83 11.22 29.93 4.23
CA GLN A 83 11.15 28.65 3.56
C GLN A 83 12.08 27.75 4.36
N GLU A 84 11.50 26.96 5.26
CA GLU A 84 12.11 25.73 5.71
C GLU A 84 12.36 24.93 4.44
N ALA A 85 13.54 25.12 3.85
CA ALA A 85 14.11 24.14 2.96
C ALA A 85 14.26 22.89 3.83
N GLN A 86 13.21 22.06 3.84
CA GLN A 86 13.33 20.67 4.26
C GLN A 86 14.52 20.14 3.47
N GLN A 87 15.65 20.03 4.16
CA GLN A 87 16.83 19.37 3.66
C GLN A 87 16.39 17.94 3.43
N THR A 88 15.96 17.63 2.22
CA THR A 88 15.62 16.27 1.83
C THR A 88 16.88 15.47 2.09
N PRO A 89 16.87 14.53 3.04
CA PRO A 89 18.05 13.74 3.34
C PRO A 89 18.56 13.12 2.04
N ALA A 90 19.87 13.17 1.82
CA ALA A 90 20.47 12.57 0.63
C ALA A 90 19.96 11.14 0.47
N PHE A 91 19.41 10.82 -0.71
CA PHE A 91 18.78 9.54 -0.95
C PHE A 91 19.82 8.41 -0.85
N ALA A 92 19.74 7.62 0.22
CA ALA A 92 20.64 6.50 0.48
C ALA A 92 20.22 5.19 -0.22
N GLY A 93 19.07 5.18 -0.90
CA GLY A 93 18.46 3.98 -1.47
C GLY A 93 17.10 3.66 -0.89
N TYR A 94 16.44 2.65 -1.47
CA TYR A 94 15.19 2.10 -0.95
C TYR A 94 15.51 1.03 0.11
N THR A 95 15.00 1.21 1.32
CA THR A 95 15.19 0.27 2.43
C THR A 95 14.10 -0.79 2.48
N GLN A 96 12.90 -0.47 1.98
CA GLN A 96 11.82 -1.44 1.82
C GLN A 96 11.13 -1.29 0.47
N ALA A 97 10.83 -2.41 -0.17
CA ALA A 97 10.01 -2.44 -1.37
C ALA A 97 9.28 -3.78 -1.50
N TYR A 98 7.96 -3.73 -1.70
CA TYR A 98 7.13 -4.91 -1.83
C TYR A 98 5.84 -4.58 -2.58
N ILE A 99 5.19 -5.62 -3.12
CA ILE A 99 3.87 -5.49 -3.74
C ILE A 99 2.83 -5.58 -2.61
N LEU A 100 2.06 -4.50 -2.43
CA LEU A 100 0.98 -4.38 -1.44
C LEU A 100 -0.31 -5.06 -1.90
N SER A 101 -0.63 -4.88 -3.18
CA SER A 101 -1.80 -5.44 -3.82
C SER A 101 -1.44 -5.78 -5.27
N PRO A 102 -2.00 -6.84 -5.87
CA PRO A 102 -2.74 -7.91 -5.20
C PRO A 102 -1.87 -8.65 -4.16
N ALA A 103 -2.50 -9.40 -3.26
CA ALA A 103 -1.79 -10.25 -2.32
C ALA A 103 -1.16 -11.46 -3.05
N HIS A 104 -0.13 -12.06 -2.44
CA HIS A 104 0.43 -13.31 -2.94
C HIS A 104 -0.64 -14.42 -2.98
N ASP A 105 -0.69 -15.16 -4.08
CA ASP A 105 -1.66 -16.21 -4.39
C ASP A 105 -3.13 -15.74 -4.41
N GLN A 106 -3.37 -14.43 -4.57
CA GLN A 106 -4.73 -13.91 -4.64
C GLN A 106 -5.48 -14.46 -5.85
N ILE A 107 -6.72 -14.90 -5.59
CA ILE A 107 -7.66 -15.32 -6.61
C ILE A 107 -8.44 -14.10 -7.12
N ILE A 108 -8.34 -13.83 -8.43
CA ILE A 108 -9.07 -12.79 -9.14
C ILE A 108 -10.32 -13.42 -9.78
N PRO A 109 -11.53 -12.97 -9.42
CA PRO A 109 -12.76 -13.44 -10.05
C PRO A 109 -12.79 -13.10 -11.54
N ASN A 110 -13.38 -13.97 -12.35
CA ASN A 110 -13.49 -13.79 -13.81
C ASN A 110 -14.32 -12.56 -14.25
N GLN A 111 -15.12 -11.98 -13.34
CA GLN A 111 -15.91 -10.76 -13.58
C GLN A 111 -15.08 -9.49 -13.40
N GLN A 112 -13.95 -9.59 -12.69
CA GLN A 112 -13.06 -8.46 -12.44
C GLN A 112 -12.13 -8.28 -13.64
N ARG A 113 -12.42 -7.25 -14.46
CA ARG A 113 -11.60 -6.93 -15.63
C ARG A 113 -10.31 -6.19 -15.31
N ASN A 114 -10.33 -5.43 -14.21
CA ASN A 114 -9.24 -4.54 -13.85
C ASN A 114 -8.62 -4.97 -12.52
N VAL A 115 -7.31 -5.12 -12.49
CA VAL A 115 -6.53 -5.44 -11.27
C VAL A 115 -5.50 -4.35 -11.06
N ILE A 116 -5.53 -3.70 -9.91
CA ILE A 116 -4.55 -2.67 -9.58
C ILE A 116 -3.38 -3.31 -8.82
N ILE A 117 -2.20 -3.24 -9.41
CA ILE A 117 -0.94 -3.51 -8.70
C ILE A 117 -0.57 -2.24 -7.92
N GLN A 118 -0.36 -2.37 -6.63
CA GLN A 118 0.11 -1.32 -5.74
C GLN A 118 1.44 -1.73 -5.11
N LEU A 119 2.43 -0.84 -5.12
CA LEU A 119 3.71 -1.03 -4.43
C LEU A 119 3.74 -0.25 -3.13
N GLY A 120 4.35 -0.85 -2.12
CA GLY A 120 4.83 -0.19 -0.91
C GLY A 120 6.33 0.06 -1.05
N LEU A 121 6.76 1.31 -0.84
CA LEU A 121 8.16 1.72 -0.91
C LEU A 121 8.52 2.57 0.30
N GLN A 122 9.71 2.36 0.86
CA GLN A 122 10.30 3.21 1.88
C GLN A 122 11.76 3.52 1.54
N PRO A 123 12.16 4.80 1.43
CA PRO A 123 11.29 5.98 1.34
C PRO A 123 10.38 5.93 0.10
N GLN A 124 9.46 6.89 -0.02
CA GLN A 124 8.58 7.00 -1.20
C GLN A 124 9.37 7.12 -2.51
N LEU A 125 8.72 6.81 -3.63
CA LEU A 125 9.33 6.87 -4.96
C LEU A 125 9.97 8.25 -5.18
N GLN A 126 11.28 8.26 -5.41
CA GLN A 126 12.02 9.52 -5.56
C GLN A 126 11.73 10.17 -6.92
N PRO A 127 11.76 11.51 -7.01
CA PRO A 127 11.67 12.22 -8.28
C PRO A 127 12.69 11.69 -9.30
N GLY A 128 12.25 11.49 -10.54
CA GLY A 128 13.08 10.96 -11.63
C GLY A 128 13.21 9.43 -11.65
N HIS A 129 12.94 8.74 -10.54
CA HIS A 129 12.86 7.28 -10.54
C HIS A 129 11.54 6.81 -11.16
N ARG A 130 11.58 5.65 -11.82
CA ARG A 130 10.42 5.06 -12.50
C ARG A 130 10.26 3.59 -12.12
N VAL A 131 9.03 3.13 -12.06
CA VAL A 131 8.68 1.73 -11.84
C VAL A 131 8.34 1.09 -13.18
N GLN A 132 9.04 0.02 -13.52
CA GLN A 132 8.68 -0.91 -14.58
C GLN A 132 7.93 -2.07 -13.96
N PHE A 133 6.64 -2.19 -14.25
CA PHE A 133 5.84 -3.35 -13.86
C PHE A 133 6.11 -4.51 -14.82
N LEU A 134 6.03 -5.73 -14.32
CA LEU A 134 6.24 -6.95 -15.10
C LEU A 134 5.13 -7.96 -14.86
N SER A 135 4.77 -8.71 -15.90
CA SER A 135 3.91 -9.89 -15.84
C SER A 135 4.63 -11.05 -16.50
N ASN A 136 4.81 -12.16 -15.78
CA ASN A 136 5.56 -13.34 -16.24
C ASN A 136 6.96 -12.99 -16.76
N GLY A 137 7.62 -12.02 -16.11
CA GLY A 137 8.94 -11.50 -16.51
C GLY A 137 8.93 -10.55 -17.72
N GLN A 138 7.78 -10.31 -18.35
CA GLN A 138 7.65 -9.37 -19.47
C GLN A 138 7.22 -7.98 -18.98
N PRO A 139 7.76 -6.89 -19.55
CA PRO A 139 7.40 -5.54 -19.14
C PRO A 139 5.95 -5.20 -19.49
N LEU A 140 5.20 -4.69 -18.51
CA LEU A 140 3.87 -4.11 -18.70
C LEU A 140 4.01 -2.63 -19.08
N GLY A 141 4.10 -2.37 -20.38
CA GLY A 141 4.28 -1.02 -20.92
C GLY A 141 5.61 -0.37 -20.56
N ALA A 142 5.66 0.95 -20.63
CA ALA A 142 6.85 1.74 -20.31
C ALA A 142 7.00 2.00 -18.79
N PRO A 143 8.21 2.28 -18.29
CA PRO A 143 8.39 2.68 -16.89
C PRO A 143 7.65 3.97 -16.54
N ILE A 144 6.93 3.97 -15.41
CA ILE A 144 6.11 5.11 -14.97
C ILE A 144 6.59 5.68 -13.64
N GLY A 145 6.37 6.97 -13.41
CA GLY A 145 6.68 7.65 -12.14
C GLY A 145 5.61 7.43 -11.06
N ALA A 146 5.00 6.24 -11.02
CA ALA A 146 3.93 5.91 -10.10
C ALA A 146 4.15 4.53 -9.47
N THR A 147 3.61 4.33 -8.27
CA THR A 147 3.66 3.07 -7.52
C THR A 147 2.43 2.19 -7.75
N ALA A 148 1.51 2.62 -8.63
CA ALA A 148 0.31 1.90 -8.98
C ALA A 148 0.25 1.65 -10.49
N TYR A 149 -0.23 0.47 -10.88
CA TYR A 149 -0.44 0.11 -12.29
C TYR A 149 -1.74 -0.69 -12.43
N GLN A 150 -2.57 -0.31 -13.40
CA GLN A 150 -3.80 -1.02 -13.69
C GLN A 150 -3.54 -2.07 -14.79
N LEU A 151 -3.75 -3.34 -14.46
CA LEU A 151 -3.87 -4.40 -15.45
C LEU A 151 -5.30 -4.45 -15.92
N GLU A 152 -5.44 -4.62 -17.23
CA GLU A 152 -6.71 -4.74 -17.93
C GLU A 152 -6.70 -6.04 -18.74
N ASP A 153 -7.91 -6.57 -18.97
CA ASP A 153 -8.15 -7.72 -19.86
C ASP A 153 -7.23 -8.92 -19.59
N LEU A 154 -7.06 -9.25 -18.30
CA LEU A 154 -6.37 -10.46 -17.89
C LEU A 154 -7.17 -11.70 -18.29
N GLU A 155 -6.52 -12.55 -19.10
CA GLU A 155 -7.03 -13.88 -19.42
C GLU A 155 -7.03 -14.80 -18.19
N ARG A 156 -7.77 -15.91 -18.28
CA ARG A 156 -7.75 -16.93 -17.22
C ARG A 156 -6.36 -17.56 -17.09
N GLY A 157 -5.96 -17.88 -15.86
CA GLY A 157 -4.71 -18.58 -15.60
C GLY A 157 -3.95 -18.05 -14.41
N SER A 158 -2.67 -18.41 -14.31
CA SER A 158 -1.77 -17.96 -13.25
C SER A 158 -0.77 -16.95 -13.83
N TYR A 159 -0.53 -15.87 -13.09
CA TYR A 159 0.41 -14.82 -13.47
C TYR A 159 1.41 -14.57 -12.35
N GLN A 160 2.66 -14.33 -12.73
CA GLN A 160 3.69 -13.82 -11.84
C GLN A 160 3.83 -12.32 -12.04
N ILE A 161 3.44 -11.54 -11.05
CA ILE A 161 3.50 -10.09 -11.06
C ILE A 161 4.78 -9.64 -10.37
N GLY A 162 5.58 -8.83 -11.07
CA GLY A 162 6.82 -8.26 -10.56
C GLY A 162 6.91 -6.76 -10.81
N ALA A 163 7.91 -6.12 -10.20
CA ALA A 163 8.21 -4.72 -10.45
C ALA A 163 9.72 -4.46 -10.30
N GLN A 164 10.22 -3.50 -11.06
CA GLN A 164 11.59 -3.02 -11.00
C GLN A 164 11.60 -1.50 -10.89
N ILE A 165 12.44 -0.96 -10.01
CA ILE A 165 12.67 0.47 -9.91
C ILE A 165 13.89 0.82 -10.74
N ARG A 166 13.75 1.82 -11.60
CA ARG A 166 14.79 2.32 -12.50
C ARG A 166 15.12 3.77 -12.17
N SER A 167 16.39 4.14 -12.31
CA SER A 167 16.86 5.52 -12.18
C SER A 167 16.38 6.38 -13.36
N ALA A 168 16.63 7.68 -13.31
CA ALA A 168 16.35 8.60 -14.40
C ALA A 168 17.10 8.23 -15.70
N GLU A 169 18.29 7.64 -15.55
CA GLU A 169 19.13 7.14 -16.66
C GLU A 169 18.71 5.73 -17.13
N GLY A 170 17.67 5.15 -16.53
CA GLY A 170 17.15 3.82 -16.88
C GLY A 170 17.91 2.65 -16.27
N LYS A 171 18.88 2.88 -15.37
CA LYS A 171 19.56 1.80 -14.65
C LYS A 171 18.61 1.13 -13.66
N ILE A 172 18.61 -0.19 -13.58
CA ILE A 172 17.82 -0.91 -12.56
C ILE A 172 18.47 -0.66 -11.19
N LEU A 173 17.72 -0.05 -10.28
CA LEU A 173 18.13 0.23 -8.91
C LEU A 173 17.71 -0.88 -7.97
N LEU A 174 16.52 -1.45 -8.18
CA LEU A 174 15.94 -2.48 -7.33
C LEU A 174 14.99 -3.36 -8.14
N SER A 175 14.99 -4.66 -7.88
CA SER A 175 14.00 -5.60 -8.40
C SER A 175 13.24 -6.22 -7.24
N LEU A 176 11.92 -6.17 -7.28
CA LEU A 176 11.07 -6.77 -6.25
C LEU A 176 10.94 -8.28 -6.51
N LYS A 177 10.71 -9.03 -5.44
CA LYS A 177 10.33 -10.45 -5.54
C LYS A 177 8.94 -10.55 -6.17
N PRO A 178 8.76 -11.34 -7.25
CA PRO A 178 7.45 -11.48 -7.87
C PRO A 178 6.49 -12.25 -6.98
N ILE A 179 5.20 -11.93 -7.11
CA ILE A 179 4.09 -12.64 -6.48
C ILE A 179 3.27 -13.39 -7.53
N SER A 180 2.61 -14.47 -7.14
CA SER A 180 1.66 -15.18 -8.00
C SER A 180 0.25 -14.66 -7.77
N ILE A 181 -0.57 -14.63 -8.83
CA ILE A 181 -2.03 -14.43 -8.76
C ILE A 181 -2.73 -15.41 -9.69
N HIS A 182 -4.01 -15.68 -9.43
CA HIS A 182 -4.80 -16.65 -10.18
C HIS A 182 -6.12 -16.07 -10.67
N VAL A 183 -6.31 -15.99 -11.98
CA VAL A 183 -7.54 -15.50 -12.61
C VAL A 183 -8.47 -16.67 -12.90
N GLN A 184 -9.67 -16.63 -12.35
CA GLN A 184 -10.66 -17.69 -12.52
C GLN A 184 -11.21 -17.76 -13.95
N ARG A 185 -11.63 -18.95 -14.35
CA ARG A 185 -12.36 -19.15 -15.61
C ARG A 185 -13.79 -18.63 -15.48
N HIS A 186 -14.32 -18.08 -16.57
CA HIS A 186 -15.76 -17.85 -16.68
C HIS A 186 -16.50 -19.19 -16.74
N PHE A 187 -17.45 -19.42 -15.82
CA PHE A 187 -18.32 -20.60 -15.84
C PHE A 187 -19.77 -20.15 -16.04
N ARG A 188 -20.40 -20.54 -17.16
CA ARG A 188 -21.85 -20.51 -17.30
C ARG A 188 -22.38 -21.91 -17.00
N ARG A 189 -23.38 -22.02 -16.12
CA ARG A 189 -24.21 -23.22 -15.99
C ARG A 189 -25.41 -23.11 -16.91
#